data_AF-A0A4Q1CD00-F1
#
_entry.id   AF-A0A4Q1CD00-F1
#
_cell.length_a   1.000
_cell.length_b   1.000
_cell.length_c   1.000
_cell.angle_alpha   90.00
_cell.angle_beta   90.00
_cell.angle_gamma   90.00
#
_symmetry.space_group_name_H-M   'P 1'
#
loop_
_entity.id
_entity.type
_entity.pdbx_description
1 polymer ?
#
loop_
_entity_poly.entity_id
_entity_poly.type
_entity_poly.pdbx_seq_one_letter_code
_entity_poly.pdbx_strand_id
1 'polypeptide(L)' 'MRTTLNLDSALMEEAGEYAGLKEKTALLHEGLRALIQREAAARLAALGGKETKAAAAPRRKTRPRR' A
#
# COMPACT_ATOMS: atom_id res chain seq x y z
N MET A 1 0.83 16.70 13.72
CA MET A 1 1.52 16.71 15.03
C MET A 1 3.01 16.82 14.78
N ARG A 2 3.75 17.61 15.57
CA ARG A 2 5.23 17.60 15.50
C ARG A 2 5.77 16.58 16.48
N THR A 3 6.55 15.63 15.99
CA THR A 3 7.18 14.56 16.77
C THR A 3 8.64 14.44 16.39
N THR A 4 9.48 14.10 17.37
CA THR A 4 10.89 13.82 17.16
C THR A 4 11.09 12.32 17.25
N LEU A 5 11.66 11.71 16.21
CA LEU A 5 11.88 10.27 16.10
C LEU A 5 13.35 10.03 15.78
N ASN A 6 13.94 9.00 16.39
CA ASN A 6 15.25 8.51 15.97
C ASN A 6 15.03 7.41 14.93
N LEU A 7 15.53 7.64 13.71
CA LEU A 7 15.35 6.77 12.56
C LEU A 7 16.70 6.57 11.87
N ASP A 8 16.89 5.39 11.31
CA ASP A 8 18.07 5.11 10.49
C ASP A 8 18.03 5.99 9.22
N SER A 9 19.06 6.81 9.05
CA SER A 9 19.19 7.72 7.91
C SER A 9 19.42 6.99 6.60
N ALA A 10 20.18 5.88 6.62
CA ALA A 10 20.46 5.10 5.42
C ALA A 10 19.16 4.47 4.89
N LEU A 11 18.33 3.93 5.79
CA LEU A 11 17.03 3.38 5.43
C LEU A 11 16.07 4.45 4.87
N MET A 12 16.08 5.65 5.45
CA MET A 12 15.24 6.76 4.98
C MET A 12 15.68 7.27 3.60
N GLU A 13 16.98 7.25 3.32
CA GLU A 13 17.53 7.62 2.01
C GLU A 13 17.14 6.59 0.96
N GLU A 14 17.42 5.31 1.22
CA GLU A 14 17.05 4.20 0.33
C GLU A 14 15.54 4.20 0.03
N ALA A 15 14.70 4.29 1.07
CA ALA A 15 13.26 4.35 0.89
C ALA A 15 12.82 5.59 0.08
N GLY A 16 13.48 6.74 0.27
CA GLY A 16 13.22 7.96 -0.48
C GLY A 16 13.56 7.82 -1.97
N GLU A 17 14.68 7.16 -2.29
CA GLU A 17 15.09 6.86 -3.67
C GLU A 17 14.09 5.95 -4.37
N TYR A 18 13.69 4.84 -3.73
CA TYR A 18 12.73 3.91 -4.30
C TYR A 18 11.31 4.49 -4.41
N ALA A 19 10.88 5.28 -3.43
CA ALA A 19 9.56 5.90 -3.44
C ALA A 19 9.49 7.16 -4.32
N GLY A 20 10.63 7.72 -4.74
CA GLY A 20 10.70 9.01 -5.43
C GLY A 20 10.26 10.20 -4.55
N LEU A 21 10.30 10.04 -3.22
CA LEU A 21 9.83 11.03 -2.26
C LEU A 21 11.01 11.72 -1.57
N LYS A 22 11.09 13.05 -1.71
CA LYS A 22 12.15 13.87 -1.10
C LYS A 22 11.81 14.36 0.31
N GLU A 23 10.52 14.40 0.65
CA GLU A 23 10.06 14.91 1.94
C GLU A 23 9.96 13.78 2.97
N LYS A 24 10.76 13.87 4.04
CA LYS A 24 10.85 12.83 5.09
C LYS A 24 9.50 12.51 5.74
N THR A 25 8.69 13.54 5.97
CA THR A 25 7.33 13.42 6.53
C THR A 25 6.40 12.69 5.58
N ALA A 26 6.42 13.02 4.28
CA ALA A 26 5.64 12.32 3.27
C ALA A 26 6.04 10.85 3.17
N LEU A 27 7.34 10.56 3.17
CA LEU A 27 7.87 9.18 3.14
C LEU A 27 7.41 8.36 4.34
N LEU A 28 7.41 8.94 5.55
CA LEU A 28 6.91 8.27 6.75
C LEU A 28 5.41 7.98 6.67
N HIS A 29 4.61 8.96 6.22
CA HIS A 29 3.17 8.76 6.06
C HIS A 29 2.85 7.69 5.02
N GLU A 30 3.55 7.68 3.89
CA GLU A 30 3.38 6.65 2.86
C GLU A 30 3.85 5.28 3.35
N GLY A 31 4.95 5.20 4.09
CA GLY A 31 5.40 3.95 4.71
C GLY A 31 4.35 3.35 5.66
N LEU A 32 3.72 4.20 6.49
CA LEU A 32 2.63 3.77 7.37
C LEU A 32 1.39 3.32 6.58
N ARG A 33 1.02 4.06 5.53
CA ARG A 33 -0.11 3.67 4.65
C ARG A 33 0.15 2.34 3.96
N ALA A 34 1.35 2.14 3.43
CA ALA A 34 1.76 0.89 2.78
C ALA A 34 1.72 -0.30 3.75
N LEU A 35 2.18 -0.10 5.00
CA LEU A 35 2.11 -1.14 6.04
C LEU A 35 0.65 -1.51 6.35
N ILE A 36 -0.21 -0.52 6.55
CA ILE A 36 -1.64 -0.73 6.81
C ILE A 36 -2.29 -1.48 5.65
N GLN A 37 -2.02 -1.07 4.41
CA GLN A 37 -2.57 -1.71 3.22
C GLN A 37 -2.13 -3.18 3.11
N ARG A 38 -0.85 -3.47 3.36
CA ARG A 38 -0.32 -4.84 3.33
C ARG A 38 -1.03 -5.75 4.33
N GLU A 39 -1.15 -5.30 5.58
CA GLU A 39 -1.81 -6.07 6.64
C GLU A 39 -3.33 -6.19 6.41
N ALA A 40 -3.97 -5.12 5.93
CA ALA A 40 -5.38 -5.16 5.56
C ALA A 40 -5.63 -6.17 4.43
N ALA A 41 -4.79 -6.18 3.39
CA ALA A 41 -4.87 -7.15 2.30
C ALA A 41 -4.70 -8.59 2.79
N ALA A 42 -3.73 -8.84 3.69
CA ALA A 42 -3.53 -10.16 4.29
C ALA A 42 -4.76 -10.62 5.09
N ARG A 43 -5.34 -9.74 5.91
CA ARG A 43 -6.56 -10.03 6.68
C ARG A 43 -7.76 -10.28 5.76
N LEU A 44 -7.93 -9.47 4.72
CA LEU A 44 -9.01 -9.65 3.74
C LEU A 44 -8.86 -10.98 2.98
N ALA A 45 -7.65 -11.35 2.57
CA ALA A 45 -7.39 -12.65 1.94
C ALA A 45 -7.74 -13.80 2.88
N ALA A 46 -7.38 -13.71 4.17
CA ALA A 46 -7.69 -14.72 5.17
C ALA A 46 -9.20 -14.87 5.44
N LEU A 47 -10.00 -13.82 5.21
CA LEU A 47 -11.46 -13.91 5.29
C LEU A 47 -12.06 -14.77 4.16
N GLY A 48 -11.32 -15.10 3.10
CA GLY A 48 -11.71 -16.11 2.12
C GLY A 48 -13.05 -15.84 1.42
N GLY A 49 -13.45 -14.57 1.25
CA GLY A 49 -14.72 -14.23 0.62
C GLY A 49 -15.96 -14.46 1.48
N LYS A 50 -15.82 -14.45 2.81
CA LYS A 50 -16.94 -14.52 3.78
C LYS A 50 -18.00 -13.41 3.61
N GLU A 51 -17.72 -12.37 2.85
CA GLU A 51 -18.68 -11.32 2.55
C GLU A 51 -19.72 -11.82 1.53
N THR A 52 -20.90 -12.20 2.02
CA THR A 52 -21.98 -12.80 1.21
C THR A 52 -22.54 -11.88 0.13
N LYS A 53 -22.34 -10.56 0.26
CA LYS A 53 -22.80 -9.54 -0.69
C LYS A 53 -21.71 -9.04 -1.63
N ALA A 54 -20.46 -9.50 -1.48
CA ALA A 54 -19.38 -9.07 -2.35
C ALA A 54 -19.59 -9.60 -3.78
N ALA A 55 -19.59 -8.68 -4.75
CA ALA A 55 -19.65 -9.01 -6.17
C ALA A 55 -18.30 -8.72 -6.82
N ALA A 56 -17.79 -9.68 -7.61
CA ALA A 56 -16.59 -9.46 -8.39
C ALA A 56 -16.81 -8.36 -9.44
N ALA A 57 -15.80 -7.52 -9.67
CA ALA A 57 -15.84 -6.51 -10.73
C ALA A 57 -16.09 -7.19 -12.11
N PRO A 58 -16.79 -6.54 -13.04
CA PRO A 58 -17.05 -7.09 -14.37
C PRO A 58 -15.75 -7.51 -15.06
N ARG A 59 -15.71 -8.74 -15.58
CA ARG A 59 -14.54 -9.24 -16.32
C ARG A 59 -14.42 -8.46 -17.64
N ARG A 60 -13.33 -7.71 -17.81
CA ARG A 60 -13.06 -6.99 -19.07
C ARG A 60 -12.79 -8.01 -20.18
N LYS A 61 -13.79 -8.28 -21.02
CA LYS A 61 -13.59 -9.09 -22.24
C LYS A 61 -12.85 -8.23 -23.26
N THR A 62 -11.59 -8.55 -23.55
CA THR A 62 -10.91 -8.00 -24.73
C THR A 62 -11.69 -8.45 -25.96
N ARG A 63 -12.17 -7.49 -26.77
CA ARG A 63 -12.88 -7.76 -28.01
C ARG A 63 -12.03 -8.74 -28.85
N PRO A 64 -12.57 -9.88 -29.30
CA PRO A 64 -11.81 -10.79 -30.14
C PRO A 64 -11.36 -10.02 -31.38
N ARG A 65 -10.06 -10.09 -31.69
CA ARG A 65 -9.52 -9.61 -32.96
C ARG A 65 -10.13 -10.52 -34.04
N ARG A 66 -11.03 -9.95 -34.85
CA ARG A 66 -11.49 -10.57 -36.10
C ARG A 66 -10.48 -10.28 -37.19
#